data_AF-A0A816HN63-F1
#
_entry.id   AF-A0A816HN63-F1
#
_cell.length_a   1.000
_cell.length_b   1.000
_cell.length_c   1.000
_cell.angle_alpha   90.00
_cell.angle_beta   90.00
_cell.angle_gamma   90.00
#
_symmetry.space_group_name_H-M   'P 1'
#
loop_
_entity.id
_entity.type
_entity.pdbx_description
1 polymer ?
#
loop_
_entity_poly.entity_id
_entity_poly.type
_entity_poly.pdbx_seq_one_letter_code
_entity_poly.pdbx_strand_id
1 'polypeptide(L)'
;FLKSVQAGLNPVAKTKTEAIRINAEVHGLGPRFKLTVKLQNTSSVSLTPIIDLFLSFTYDENIYNLNPNYIEIPILINGIEYGFCTFVTCITDKVISDVIKVFVCRRDTTAPLISAVINMPVAEPNLAL
;
A
#
# COMPACT_ATOMS: atom_id res chain seq x y z
N PHE A 1 -19.74 11.95 13.32
CA PHE A 1 -19.96 10.67 12.62
C PHE A 1 -18.85 10.48 11.60
N LEU A 2 -17.79 9.75 11.93
CA LEU A 2 -16.65 9.52 11.03
C LEU A 2 -16.99 8.37 10.08
N LYS A 3 -17.15 8.67 8.79
CA LYS A 3 -17.28 7.66 7.73
C LYS A 3 -15.90 7.09 7.45
N SER A 4 -15.67 5.85 7.90
CA SER A 4 -14.51 5.05 7.48
C SER A 4 -14.88 4.34 6.17
N VAL A 5 -14.27 4.72 5.05
CA VAL A 5 -14.45 4.02 3.77
C VAL A 5 -13.44 2.89 3.73
N GLN A 6 -13.90 1.66 4.00
CA GLN A 6 -13.13 0.46 3.72
C GLN A 6 -13.18 0.22 2.20
N ALA A 7 -12.20 0.75 1.47
CA ALA A 7 -12.00 0.39 0.08
C ALA A 7 -11.66 -1.11 0.02
N GLY A 8 -12.49 -1.88 -0.68
CA GLY A 8 -12.34 -3.33 -0.80
C GLY A 8 -10.97 -3.70 -1.38
N LEU A 9 -10.12 -4.27 -0.54
CA LEU A 9 -8.85 -4.86 -0.94
C LEU A 9 -9.15 -6.24 -1.52
N ASN A 10 -8.94 -6.42 -2.83
CA ASN A 10 -8.83 -7.76 -3.40
C ASN A 10 -7.33 -8.08 -3.54
N PRO A 11 -6.68 -8.68 -2.53
CA PRO A 11 -5.30 -9.12 -2.66
C PRO A 11 -5.25 -10.25 -3.70
N VAL A 12 -4.68 -9.96 -4.87
CA VAL A 12 -4.39 -11.01 -5.87
C VAL A 12 -3.00 -11.54 -5.56
N ALA A 13 -2.95 -12.62 -4.76
CA ALA A 13 -1.72 -13.39 -4.56
C ALA A 13 -1.53 -14.34 -5.74
N LYS A 14 -0.47 -14.14 -6.54
CA LYS A 14 -0.04 -15.06 -7.60
C LYS A 14 1.31 -15.69 -7.30
N THR A 15 1.55 -16.11 -6.06
CA THR A 15 2.66 -17.03 -5.74
C THR A 15 2.33 -17.79 -4.47
N LYS A 16 2.34 -19.14 -4.55
CA LYS A 16 1.76 -20.06 -3.56
C LYS A 16 2.63 -20.29 -2.31
N THR A 17 3.67 -19.48 -2.07
CA THR A 17 4.80 -19.91 -1.24
C THR A 17 5.21 -18.96 -0.11
N GLU A 18 4.67 -17.75 -0.03
CA GLU A 18 5.09 -16.80 1.00
C GLU A 18 3.95 -16.36 1.90
N ALA A 19 4.09 -16.66 3.18
CA ALA A 19 3.09 -16.37 4.21
C ALA A 19 3.20 -14.91 4.66
N ILE A 20 2.92 -13.98 3.74
CA ILE A 20 2.80 -12.54 4.04
C ILE A 20 1.34 -12.14 3.83
N ARG A 21 0.73 -11.58 4.87
CA ARG A 21 -0.56 -10.90 4.78
C ARG A 21 -0.32 -9.42 4.53
N ILE A 22 -1.06 -8.86 3.57
CA ILE A 22 -1.08 -7.43 3.27
C ILE A 22 -2.49 -6.88 3.48
N ASN A 23 -2.57 -5.76 4.19
CA ASN A 23 -3.75 -4.91 4.27
C ASN A 23 -3.35 -3.47 3.93
N ALA A 24 -4.25 -2.68 3.37
CA ALA A 24 -3.99 -1.27 3.11
C ALA A 24 -5.20 -0.40 3.46
N GLU A 25 -4.94 0.77 4.02
CA GLU A 25 -5.96 1.72 4.47
C GLU A 25 -5.64 3.11 3.94
N VAL A 26 -6.66 3.78 3.41
CA VAL A 26 -6.54 5.16 2.90
C VAL A 26 -7.34 6.09 3.80
N HIS A 27 -6.68 7.14 4.29
CA HIS A 27 -7.30 8.15 5.15
C HIS A 27 -7.07 9.55 4.58
N GLY A 28 -8.05 10.44 4.73
CA GLY A 28 -7.99 11.82 4.24
C GLY A 28 -9.17 12.14 3.32
N LEU A 29 -9.37 13.43 3.08
CA LEU A 29 -10.47 13.95 2.24
C LEU A 29 -9.97 14.54 0.91
N GLY A 30 -8.66 14.48 0.65
CA GLY A 30 -8.03 15.09 -0.52
C GLY A 30 -7.60 16.55 -0.27
N PRO A 31 -6.75 17.12 -1.14
CA PRO A 31 -6.02 16.43 -2.21
C PRO A 31 -4.94 15.48 -1.67
N ARG A 32 -4.65 15.52 -0.37
CA ARG A 32 -3.70 14.60 0.29
C ARG A 32 -4.40 13.48 1.06
N PHE A 33 -3.91 12.27 0.84
CA PHE A 33 -4.31 11.07 1.55
C PHE A 33 -3.10 10.42 2.22
N LYS A 34 -3.34 9.80 3.37
CA LYS A 34 -2.40 8.92 4.05
C LYS A 34 -2.73 7.48 3.65
N LEU A 35 -1.83 6.83 2.93
CA LEU A 35 -1.90 5.41 2.59
C LEU A 35 -1.05 4.63 3.60
N THR A 36 -1.70 3.79 4.41
CA THR A 36 -1.04 2.90 5.37
C THR A 36 -1.09 1.47 4.83
N VAL A 37 0.07 0.85 4.62
CA VAL A 37 0.21 -0.56 4.26
C VAL A 37 0.60 -1.34 5.51
N LYS A 38 -0.21 -2.32 5.90
CA LYS A 38 0.04 -3.21 7.03
C LYS A 38 0.50 -4.57 6.52
N LEU A 39 1.63 -5.04 7.02
CA LEU A 39 2.23 -6.32 6.68
C LEU A 39 2.33 -7.21 7.92
N GLN A 40 2.07 -8.49 7.75
CA GLN A 40 2.27 -9.49 8.80
C GLN A 40 2.82 -10.77 8.19
N ASN A 41 3.89 -11.29 8.80
CA ASN A 41 4.36 -12.65 8.53
C ASN A 41 3.41 -13.64 9.22
N THR A 42 2.75 -14.48 8.43
CA THR A 42 1.77 -15.49 8.85
C THR A 42 2.28 -16.91 8.65
N SER A 43 3.60 -17.10 8.59
CA SER A 43 4.22 -18.42 8.43
C SER A 43 3.74 -19.36 9.54
N SER A 44 3.52 -20.64 9.24
CA SER A 44 3.14 -21.60 10.28
C SER A 44 4.31 -21.93 11.23
N VAL A 45 5.55 -21.67 10.79
CA VAL A 45 6.76 -21.88 11.57
C VAL A 45 7.15 -20.58 12.27
N SER A 46 7.03 -20.55 13.61
CA SER A 46 7.27 -19.37 14.45
C SER A 46 8.67 -18.76 14.30
N LEU A 47 9.67 -19.58 13.95
CA LEU A 47 11.09 -19.21 13.90
C LEU A 47 11.59 -18.73 12.52
N THR A 48 10.73 -18.57 11.51
CA THR A 48 11.16 -18.15 10.17
C THR A 48 10.87 -16.66 9.93
N PRO A 49 11.84 -15.76 10.17
CA PRO A 49 11.68 -14.36 9.81
C PRO A 49 11.72 -14.18 8.29
N ILE A 50 11.14 -13.08 7.82
CA ILE A 50 11.26 -12.67 6.41
C ILE A 50 12.07 -11.38 6.35
N ILE A 51 13.13 -11.39 5.56
CA ILE A 51 14.11 -10.29 5.44
C ILE A 51 14.22 -9.78 4.00
N ASP A 52 14.97 -8.69 3.85
CA ASP A 52 15.31 -8.06 2.56
C ASP A 52 14.10 -7.66 1.72
N LEU A 53 13.09 -7.14 2.42
CA LEU A 53 11.83 -6.71 1.82
C LEU A 53 11.80 -5.20 1.58
N PHE A 54 11.05 -4.79 0.56
CA PHE A 54 10.69 -3.40 0.34
C PHE A 54 9.29 -3.26 -0.25
N LEU A 55 8.66 -2.11 -0.02
CA LEU A 55 7.46 -1.68 -0.71
C LEU A 55 7.82 -0.88 -1.96
N SER A 56 7.14 -1.20 -3.05
CA SER A 56 7.14 -0.42 -4.28
C SER A 56 5.71 -0.13 -4.73
N PHE A 57 5.53 0.96 -5.48
CA PHE A 57 4.22 1.46 -5.88
C PHE A 57 4.19 1.71 -7.38
N THR A 58 3.06 1.43 -8.02
CA THR A 58 2.79 1.83 -9.41
C THR A 58 1.46 2.56 -9.47
N TYR A 59 1.47 3.71 -10.14
CA TYR A 59 0.35 4.64 -10.24
C TYR A 59 0.53 5.54 -11.46
N ASP A 60 -0.51 6.25 -11.87
CA ASP A 60 -0.39 7.30 -12.89
C ASP A 60 0.20 8.57 -12.27
N GLU A 61 1.43 8.91 -12.66
CA GLU A 61 2.15 10.10 -12.19
C GLU A 61 1.51 11.42 -12.64
N ASN A 62 0.58 11.39 -13.60
CA ASN A 62 -0.21 12.57 -13.96
C ASN A 62 -1.39 12.82 -13.00
N ILE A 63 -1.76 11.82 -12.18
CA ILE A 63 -2.87 11.89 -11.23
C ILE A 63 -2.34 12.02 -9.81
N TYR A 64 -1.32 11.22 -9.46
CA TYR A 64 -0.83 11.10 -8.09
C TYR A 64 0.67 11.40 -7.97
N ASN A 65 1.06 11.99 -6.84
CA ASN A 65 2.43 12.07 -6.37
C ASN A 65 2.55 11.37 -5.01
N LEU A 66 3.46 10.40 -4.91
CA LEU A 66 3.70 9.61 -3.69
C LEU A 66 5.03 9.99 -3.05
N ASN A 67 5.03 10.22 -1.74
CA ASN A 67 6.25 10.42 -0.98
C ASN A 67 6.14 9.81 0.43
N PRO A 68 6.97 8.82 0.79
CA PRO A 68 7.93 8.10 -0.08
C PRO A 68 7.24 7.12 -1.05
N ASN A 69 7.82 6.90 -2.24
CA ASN A 69 7.36 5.89 -3.22
C ASN A 69 8.20 4.59 -3.21
N TYR A 70 9.14 4.48 -2.27
CA TYR A 70 9.93 3.29 -1.97
C TYR A 70 10.13 3.25 -0.46
N ILE A 71 9.86 2.11 0.18
CA ILE A 71 9.97 1.97 1.63
C ILE A 71 10.70 0.67 1.95
N GLU A 72 11.83 0.75 2.64
CA GLU A 72 12.48 -0.44 3.18
C GLU A 72 11.66 -1.03 4.32
N ILE A 73 11.50 -2.35 4.30
CA ILE A 73 10.77 -3.08 5.34
C ILE A 73 11.82 -3.73 6.25
N PRO A 74 11.76 -3.51 7.58
CA PRO A 74 12.58 -4.24 8.53
C PRO A 74 12.23 -5.73 8.51
N ILE A 75 13.02 -6.54 9.22
CA ILE A 75 12.70 -7.96 9.42
C ILE A 75 11.25 -8.16 9.91
N LEU A 76 10.48 -8.98 9.19
CA LEU A 76 9.12 -9.34 9.58
C LEU A 76 9.14 -10.60 10.46
N ILE A 77 9.01 -10.37 11.76
CA ILE A 77 8.85 -11.45 12.74
C ILE A 77 7.43 -12.02 12.65
N ASN A 78 7.32 -13.33 12.82
CA ASN A 78 6.06 -14.05 12.76
C ASN A 78 5.05 -13.50 13.79
N GLY A 79 3.81 -13.27 13.36
CA GLY A 79 2.72 -12.84 14.22
C GLY A 79 2.66 -11.35 14.52
N ILE A 80 3.71 -10.58 14.24
CA ILE A 80 3.73 -9.12 14.45
C ILE A 80 3.21 -8.40 13.19
N GLU A 81 2.28 -7.46 13.37
CA GLU A 81 1.82 -6.57 12.30
C GLU A 81 2.64 -5.28 12.28
N TYR A 82 3.16 -4.92 11.11
CA TYR A 82 3.97 -3.73 10.86
C TYR A 82 3.21 -2.78 9.95
N GLY A 83 3.10 -1.50 10.33
CA GLY A 83 2.46 -0.46 9.53
C GLY A 83 3.48 0.47 8.86
N PHE A 84 3.37 0.61 7.54
CA PHE A 84 4.18 1.50 6.71
C PHE A 84 3.29 2.58 6.11
N CYS A 85 3.76 3.82 6.06
CA CYS A 85 2.96 4.95 5.63
C CYS A 85 3.62 5.69 4.46
N THR A 86 2.81 6.07 3.48
CA THR A 86 3.16 7.05 2.45
C THR A 86 2.04 8.07 2.29
N PHE A 87 2.39 9.28 1.86
CA PHE A 87 1.42 10.31 1.50
C PHE A 87 1.19 10.29 -0.01
N VAL A 88 -0.07 10.17 -0.39
CA VAL A 88 -0.55 10.28 -1.78
C VAL A 88 -1.15 11.67 -1.96
N THR A 89 -0.60 12.46 -2.86
CA THR A 89 -1.16 13.76 -3.23
C THR A 89 -1.78 13.65 -4.61
N CYS A 90 -3.06 13.98 -4.74
CA CYS A 90 -3.71 14.19 -6.04
C CYS A 90 -3.20 15.50 -6.63
N ILE A 91 -2.58 15.45 -7.80
CA ILE A 91 -1.96 16.61 -8.45
C ILE A 91 -2.68 17.05 -9.73
N THR A 92 -3.76 16.34 -10.09
CA THR A 92 -4.61 16.68 -11.22
C THR A 92 -5.74 17.63 -10.78
N ASP A 93 -6.06 18.61 -11.63
CA ASP A 93 -7.22 19.50 -11.43
C ASP A 93 -8.55 18.85 -11.83
N LYS A 94 -8.51 17.63 -12.38
CA LYS A 94 -9.69 16.87 -12.78
C LYS A 94 -10.26 16.10 -11.60
N VAL A 95 -11.59 16.01 -11.54
CA VAL A 95 -12.32 15.14 -10.59
C VAL A 95 -12.26 13.69 -11.07
N ILE A 96 -11.11 13.06 -10.87
CA ILE A 96 -10.84 11.66 -11.25
C ILE A 96 -10.21 10.91 -10.08
N SER A 97 -10.39 9.60 -10.07
CA SER A 97 -9.58 8.69 -9.25
C SER A 97 -9.13 7.50 -10.07
N ASP A 98 -8.02 6.92 -9.66
CA ASP A 98 -7.45 5.71 -10.26
C ASP A 98 -6.92 4.79 -9.14
N VAL A 99 -6.39 3.64 -9.52
CA VAL A 99 -5.81 2.67 -8.62
C VAL A 99 -4.33 2.94 -8.35
N ILE A 100 -3.90 2.64 -7.13
CA ILE A 100 -2.47 2.49 -6.80
C ILE A 100 -2.22 1.00 -6.57
N LYS A 101 -1.22 0.45 -7.27
CA LYS A 101 -0.76 -0.92 -7.03
C LYS A 101 0.41 -0.88 -6.06
N VAL A 102 0.31 -1.65 -4.98
CA VAL A 102 1.36 -1.82 -3.97
C VAL A 102 1.96 -3.20 -4.14
N PHE A 103 3.29 -3.27 -4.12
CA PHE A 103 4.05 -4.51 -4.22
C PHE A 103 4.93 -4.68 -3.00
N VAL A 104 4.92 -5.88 -2.43
CA VAL A 104 5.94 -6.32 -1.49
C VAL A 104 6.92 -7.16 -2.29
N CYS A 105 8.17 -6.73 -2.34
CA CYS A 105 9.23 -7.39 -3.12
C CYS A 105 10.34 -7.85 -2.18
N ARG A 106 11.05 -8.91 -2.55
CA ARG A 106 12.34 -9.27 -1.96
C ARG A 106 13.45 -8.81 -2.90
N ARG A 107 14.59 -8.35 -2.35
CA ARG A 107 15.70 -7.83 -3.16
C ARG A 107 16.34 -8.87 -4.10
N ASP A 108 16.25 -10.16 -3.79
CA ASP A 108 16.80 -11.26 -4.57
C ASP A 108 15.83 -11.83 -5.62
N THR A 109 14.57 -11.35 -5.65
CA THR A 109 13.56 -11.80 -6.61
C THR A 109 13.18 -10.72 -7.61
N THR A 110 12.91 -11.11 -8.85
CA THR A 110 12.42 -10.20 -9.90
C THR A 110 10.91 -10.02 -9.89
N ALA A 111 10.18 -10.96 -9.27
CA ALA A 111 8.74 -10.91 -9.11
C ALA A 111 8.35 -10.46 -7.69
N PRO A 112 7.22 -9.73 -7.54
CA PRO A 112 6.71 -9.38 -6.23
C PRO A 112 6.24 -10.63 -5.48
N LEU A 113 6.46 -10.64 -4.16
CA LEU A 113 5.99 -11.69 -3.27
C LEU A 113 4.46 -11.67 -3.14
N ILE A 114 3.92 -10.46 -2.95
CA ILE A 114 2.48 -10.21 -2.91
C ILE A 114 2.19 -8.79 -3.43
N SER A 115 1.00 -8.61 -3.98
CA SER A 115 0.52 -7.31 -4.46
C SER A 115 -0.88 -6.99 -3.94
N ALA A 116 -1.16 -5.71 -3.77
CA ALA A 116 -2.50 -5.20 -3.47
C ALA A 116 -2.86 -4.09 -4.47
N VAL A 117 -4.14 -4.03 -4.85
CA VAL A 117 -4.69 -2.96 -5.68
C VAL A 117 -5.58 -2.10 -4.80
N ILE A 118 -5.25 -0.81 -4.71
CA ILE A 118 -5.91 0.15 -3.83
C ILE A 118 -6.71 1.08 -4.73
N ASN A 119 -8.03 1.03 -4.61
CA ASN A 119 -8.91 2.01 -5.26
C ASN A 119 -8.82 3.32 -4.48
N MET A 120 -8.24 4.37 -5.07
CA MET A 120 -8.11 5.64 -4.38
C MET A 120 -9.45 6.38 -4.33
N PRO A 121 -9.75 7.07 -3.23
CA PRO A 121 -10.87 8.00 -3.19
C PRO A 121 -10.70 9.13 -4.22
N VAL A 122 -11.82 9.65 -4.71
CA VAL A 122 -11.82 10.90 -5.47
C VAL A 122 -11.39 12.03 -4.53
N ALA A 123 -10.45 12.85 -4.96
CA ALA A 123 -10.03 14.04 -4.22
C ALA A 123 -11.09 15.13 -4.34
N GLU A 124 -11.40 15.79 -3.22
CA GLU A 124 -12.15 17.04 -3.28
C GLU A 124 -11.27 18.10 -3.94
N PRO A 125 -11.76 18.82 -4.98
CA PRO A 125 -11.02 19.90 -5.59
C PRO A 125 -10.78 20.98 -4.53
N ASN A 126 -9.60 21.59 -4.58
CA ASN A 126 -9.27 22.69 -3.69
C ASN A 126 -10.18 23.88 -4.03
N LEU A 127 -11.27 24.06 -3.29
CA LEU A 127 -12.04 25.30 -3.29
C LEU A 127 -11.18 26.36 -2.62
N ALA A 128 -10.24 26.93 -3.38
CA ALA A 128 -9.67 28.22 -3.05
C ALA A 128 -10.82 29.25 -3.09
N LEU A 129 -11.32 29.62 -1.92
CA LEU A 129 -12.17 30.80 -1.72
C LEU A 129 -11.32 32.07 -1.76
#